data_AF-A0A103YP00-F1
#
_entry.id   AF-A0A103YP00-F1
#
_cell.length_a   1.000
_cell.length_b   1.000
_cell.length_c   1.000
_cell.angle_alpha   90.00
_cell.angle_beta   90.00
_cell.angle_gamma   90.00
#
_symmetry.space_group_name_H-M   'P 1'
#
loop_
_entity.id
_entity.type
_entity.pdbx_description
1 polymer ?
#
loop_
_entity_poly.entity_id
_entity_poly.type
_entity_poly.pdbx_seq_one_letter_code
_entity_poly.pdbx_strand_id
1 'polypeptide(L)'
;MINIKEVKAQLKSWSRDVENQEEKKKERRQTVVDRDIELDIDIDIGIAISIEEESMIDRTGVNSNGERENITNEVGWDSEKPGYDGLIDVANRLMLARTNSQTQEAAVRILRSLFPPLLLELYKILIAPIAQGKLAALMVARVTALSCQWLMGSCTVNSVDGSSLPTGVFVERCKYLEESKCVGICINTCKLPTQEFFMDYMGVPLLMEPNFNDYSCQFKFGVLPPQQDATLKEPCLEVCPHKNEIKCPKA
;
A
#
# COMPACT_ATOMS: atom_id res chain seq x y z
N MET A 1 -51.97 52.63 -12.20
CA MET A 1 -51.94 51.93 -10.90
C MET A 1 -50.91 50.81 -10.98
N ILE A 2 -49.86 50.85 -10.17
CA ILE A 2 -48.83 49.79 -10.14
C ILE A 2 -49.44 48.59 -9.40
N ASN A 3 -49.44 47.41 -10.04
CA ASN A 3 -49.98 46.19 -9.45
C ASN A 3 -49.00 45.64 -8.41
N ILE A 4 -49.27 45.94 -7.14
CA ILE A 4 -48.44 45.54 -5.98
C ILE A 4 -48.24 44.01 -5.92
N LYS A 5 -49.18 43.21 -6.45
CA LYS A 5 -49.03 41.74 -6.49
C LYS A 5 -47.93 41.32 -7.47
N GLU A 6 -47.84 41.99 -8.61
CA GLU A 6 -46.81 41.75 -9.65
C GLU A 6 -45.41 42.03 -9.09
N VAL A 7 -45.25 43.19 -8.44
CA VAL A 7 -43.97 43.62 -7.85
C VAL A 7 -43.54 42.69 -6.71
N LYS A 8 -44.48 42.22 -5.88
CA LYS A 8 -44.17 41.23 -4.83
C LYS A 8 -43.77 39.87 -5.39
N ALA A 9 -44.36 39.44 -6.51
CA ALA A 9 -43.99 38.20 -7.17
C ALA A 9 -42.57 38.30 -7.78
N GLN A 10 -42.25 39.41 -8.42
CA GLN A 10 -40.92 39.69 -8.97
C GLN A 10 -39.84 39.75 -7.88
N LEU A 11 -40.11 40.40 -6.74
CA LEU A 11 -39.19 40.44 -5.60
C LEU A 11 -38.94 39.05 -5.00
N LYS A 12 -39.97 38.20 -4.91
CA LYS A 12 -39.83 36.82 -4.43
C LYS A 12 -39.09 35.91 -5.41
N SER A 13 -39.18 36.17 -6.71
CA SER A 13 -38.37 35.45 -7.71
C SER A 13 -36.92 35.87 -7.58
N TRP A 14 -36.67 37.18 -7.59
CA TRP A 14 -35.34 37.75 -7.49
C TRP A 14 -34.60 37.33 -6.21
N SER A 15 -35.29 37.30 -5.06
CA SER A 15 -34.70 36.81 -3.81
C SER A 15 -34.25 35.35 -3.89
N ARG A 16 -35.03 34.48 -4.55
CA ARG A 16 -34.68 33.06 -4.75
C ARG A 16 -33.52 32.91 -5.72
N ASP A 17 -33.49 33.74 -6.76
CA ASP A 17 -32.40 33.74 -7.73
C ASP A 17 -31.08 34.17 -7.08
N VAL A 18 -31.11 35.18 -6.19
CA VAL A 18 -29.94 35.59 -5.41
C VAL A 18 -29.43 34.45 -4.50
N GLU A 19 -30.32 33.77 -3.79
CA GLU A 19 -29.98 32.67 -2.89
C GLU A 19 -29.37 31.48 -3.65
N ASN A 20 -29.96 31.09 -4.78
CA ASN A 20 -29.41 30.06 -5.68
C ASN A 20 -28.03 30.44 -6.25
N GLN A 21 -27.80 31.72 -6.53
CA GLN A 21 -26.50 32.20 -7.02
C GLN A 21 -25.44 32.16 -5.91
N GLU A 22 -25.81 32.42 -4.66
CA GLU A 22 -24.91 32.28 -3.51
C GLU A 22 -24.54 30.83 -3.22
N GLU A 23 -25.48 29.89 -3.30
CA GLU A 23 -25.20 28.45 -3.16
C GLU A 23 -24.24 27.94 -4.24
N LYS A 24 -24.51 28.25 -5.52
CA LYS A 24 -23.61 27.90 -6.62
C LYS A 24 -22.22 28.54 -6.51
N LYS A 25 -22.11 29.66 -5.79
CA LYS A 25 -20.83 30.33 -5.51
C LYS A 25 -20.11 29.66 -4.35
N LYS A 26 -20.82 29.14 -3.35
CA LYS A 26 -20.28 28.32 -2.25
C LYS A 26 -19.80 26.96 -2.76
N GLU A 27 -20.59 26.25 -3.56
CA GLU A 27 -20.19 24.97 -4.17
C GLU A 27 -18.94 25.15 -5.02
N ARG A 28 -18.92 26.13 -5.94
CA ARG A 28 -17.72 26.41 -6.74
C ARG A 28 -16.49 26.77 -5.90
N ARG A 29 -16.66 27.51 -4.80
CA ARG A 29 -15.56 27.78 -3.86
C ARG A 29 -15.09 26.50 -3.18
N GLN A 30 -16.00 25.63 -2.76
CA GLN A 30 -15.63 24.35 -2.15
C GLN A 30 -14.90 23.45 -3.16
N THR A 31 -15.37 23.33 -4.41
CA THR A 31 -14.69 22.52 -5.44
C THR A 31 -13.37 23.11 -5.92
N VAL A 32 -13.18 24.43 -5.74
CA VAL A 32 -11.90 25.10 -6.01
C VAL A 32 -10.97 24.88 -4.83
N VAL A 33 -11.43 25.04 -3.58
CA VAL A 33 -10.66 24.73 -2.37
C VAL A 33 -10.27 23.25 -2.30
N ASP A 34 -11.16 22.32 -2.65
CA ASP A 34 -10.86 20.89 -2.67
C ASP A 34 -9.84 20.56 -3.77
N ARG A 35 -9.95 21.19 -4.96
CA ARG A 35 -8.95 21.04 -6.04
C ARG A 35 -7.63 21.72 -5.72
N ASP A 36 -7.65 22.88 -5.08
CA ASP A 36 -6.45 23.61 -4.66
C ASP A 36 -5.76 22.85 -3.53
N ILE A 37 -6.50 22.23 -2.61
CA ILE A 37 -5.94 21.29 -1.61
C ILE A 37 -5.39 20.03 -2.29
N GLU A 38 -6.08 19.46 -3.28
CA GLU A 38 -5.61 18.30 -4.04
C GLU A 38 -4.36 18.62 -4.87
N LEU A 39 -4.29 19.81 -5.48
CA LEU A 39 -3.14 20.36 -6.19
C LEU A 39 -2.00 20.74 -5.24
N ASP A 40 -2.27 21.36 -4.11
CA ASP A 40 -1.25 21.72 -3.11
C ASP A 40 -0.71 20.47 -2.40
N ILE A 41 -1.55 19.45 -2.17
CA ILE A 41 -1.10 18.13 -1.71
C ILE A 41 -0.30 17.43 -2.82
N ASP A 42 -0.72 17.46 -4.08
CA ASP A 42 0.05 16.87 -5.19
C ASP A 42 1.36 17.64 -5.46
N ILE A 43 1.42 18.95 -5.19
CA ILE A 43 2.62 19.78 -5.29
C ILE A 43 3.52 19.59 -4.07
N ASP A 44 3.00 19.52 -2.85
CA ASP A 44 3.79 19.32 -1.62
C ASP A 44 4.22 17.86 -1.44
N ILE A 45 3.41 16.88 -1.84
CA ILE A 45 3.83 15.48 -2.02
C ILE A 45 4.75 15.40 -3.23
N GLY A 46 4.45 16.08 -4.33
CA GLY A 46 5.33 16.13 -5.51
C GLY A 46 6.70 16.68 -5.14
N ILE A 47 6.78 17.69 -4.28
CA ILE A 47 8.00 18.29 -3.75
C ILE A 47 8.63 17.40 -2.67
N ALA A 48 7.87 16.78 -1.75
CA ALA A 48 8.42 15.85 -0.76
C ALA A 48 8.97 14.57 -1.42
N ILE A 49 8.24 14.01 -2.38
CA ILE A 49 8.67 12.90 -3.23
C ILE A 49 9.83 13.35 -4.13
N SER A 50 9.83 14.54 -4.74
CA SER A 50 10.96 15.03 -5.55
C SER A 50 12.22 15.31 -4.70
N ILE A 51 12.05 15.78 -3.46
CA ILE A 51 13.15 15.97 -2.49
C ILE A 51 13.67 14.61 -1.98
N GLU A 52 12.81 13.58 -1.91
CA GLU A 52 13.21 12.18 -1.65
C GLU A 52 13.71 11.43 -2.91
N GLU A 53 13.35 11.87 -4.12
CA GLU A 53 13.77 11.26 -5.39
C GLU A 53 15.27 11.39 -5.58
N GLU A 54 15.87 12.48 -5.10
CA GLU A 54 17.32 12.71 -5.20
C GLU A 54 18.11 12.18 -3.98
N SER A 55 17.44 11.82 -2.88
CA SER A 55 18.10 11.39 -1.64
C SER A 55 17.89 9.93 -1.23
N MET A 56 16.77 9.30 -1.61
CA MET A 56 16.49 7.88 -1.35
C MET A 56 16.79 6.96 -2.55
N ILE A 57 16.76 7.47 -3.79
CA ILE A 57 16.95 6.65 -5.00
C ILE A 57 18.42 6.64 -5.50
N ASP A 58 19.23 7.66 -5.21
CA ASP A 58 20.61 7.75 -5.76
C ASP A 58 21.76 7.72 -4.71
N ARG A 59 21.47 7.47 -3.42
CA ARG A 59 22.52 7.48 -2.37
C ARG A 59 22.57 6.32 -1.40
N THR A 60 21.65 5.36 -1.47
CA THR A 60 21.83 4.08 -0.78
C THR A 60 21.53 2.96 -1.74
N GLY A 61 22.52 2.10 -1.99
CA GLY A 61 22.37 0.88 -2.77
C GLY A 61 21.39 -0.11 -2.14
N VAL A 62 20.10 0.23 -2.14
CA VAL A 62 18.96 -0.69 -2.00
C VAL A 62 18.83 -1.49 -3.31
N ASN A 63 19.95 -2.06 -3.75
CA ASN A 63 19.94 -3.25 -4.56
C ASN A 63 19.55 -4.41 -3.63
N SER A 64 19.06 -5.50 -4.21
CA SER A 64 18.86 -6.84 -3.62
C SER A 64 19.64 -7.23 -2.35
N ASN A 65 20.85 -6.71 -2.20
CA ASN A 65 21.78 -6.91 -1.10
C ASN A 65 21.22 -6.46 0.27
N GLY A 66 20.55 -5.30 0.37
CA GLY A 66 20.09 -4.79 1.68
C GLY A 66 18.93 -5.59 2.27
N GLU A 67 17.94 -5.94 1.43
CA GLU A 67 16.81 -6.77 1.86
C GLU A 67 17.27 -8.20 2.18
N ARG A 68 18.14 -8.77 1.34
CA ARG A 68 18.78 -10.07 1.60
C ARG A 68 19.60 -10.07 2.89
N GLU A 69 20.36 -9.02 3.16
CA GLU A 69 21.17 -8.89 4.38
C GLU A 69 20.30 -8.93 5.64
N ASN A 70 19.16 -8.22 5.64
CA ASN A 70 18.23 -8.24 6.76
C ASN A 70 17.61 -9.63 6.99
N ILE A 71 17.19 -10.31 5.92
CA ILE A 71 16.67 -11.69 6.04
C ILE A 71 17.78 -12.64 6.48
N THR A 72 19.00 -12.47 5.97
CA THR A 72 20.19 -13.26 6.36
C THR A 72 20.52 -13.09 7.84
N ASN A 73 20.49 -11.86 8.35
CA ASN A 73 20.72 -11.56 9.77
C ASN A 73 19.66 -12.23 10.66
N GLU A 74 18.41 -12.25 10.22
CA GLU A 74 17.31 -12.91 10.93
C GLU A 74 17.37 -14.45 10.84
N VAL A 75 17.87 -15.01 9.73
CA VAL A 75 17.98 -16.47 9.52
C VAL A 75 19.30 -17.04 10.05
N GLY A 76 20.35 -16.23 10.15
CA GLY A 76 21.71 -16.65 10.48
C GLY A 76 22.40 -17.46 9.37
N TRP A 77 21.91 -17.37 8.14
CA TRP A 77 22.43 -18.11 6.97
C TRP A 77 22.15 -17.33 5.69
N ASP A 78 23.11 -17.35 4.76
CA ASP A 78 22.97 -16.78 3.42
C ASP A 78 23.11 -17.83 2.31
N SER A 79 22.45 -17.59 1.18
CA SER A 79 22.51 -18.48 0.01
C SER A 79 23.80 -18.30 -0.79
N GLU A 80 24.26 -19.33 -1.50
CA GLU A 80 25.37 -19.18 -2.46
C GLU A 80 24.89 -18.60 -3.81
N LYS A 81 23.57 -18.58 -4.05
CA LYS A 81 23.00 -18.05 -5.30
C LYS A 81 23.10 -16.53 -5.32
N PRO A 82 23.47 -15.92 -6.47
CA PRO A 82 23.55 -14.48 -6.60
C PRO A 82 22.17 -13.84 -6.78
N GLY A 83 22.08 -12.54 -6.46
CA GLY A 83 20.95 -11.69 -6.81
C GLY A 83 19.60 -12.18 -6.27
N TYR A 84 18.57 -12.10 -7.11
CA TYR A 84 17.19 -12.36 -6.72
C TYR A 84 16.95 -13.83 -6.33
N ASP A 85 17.55 -14.77 -7.06
CA ASP A 85 17.38 -16.21 -6.78
C ASP A 85 17.86 -16.55 -5.37
N GLY A 86 18.94 -15.93 -4.94
CA GLY A 86 19.42 -16.08 -3.59
C GLY A 86 18.48 -15.45 -2.54
N LEU A 87 17.87 -14.28 -2.83
CA LEU A 87 16.87 -13.68 -1.92
C LEU A 87 15.72 -14.68 -1.68
N ILE A 88 15.20 -15.27 -2.76
CA ILE A 88 14.14 -16.28 -2.71
C ILE A 88 14.60 -17.50 -1.92
N ASP A 89 15.85 -17.94 -2.08
CA ASP A 89 16.42 -19.07 -1.35
C ASP A 89 16.47 -18.83 0.17
N VAL A 90 16.89 -17.63 0.60
CA VAL A 90 16.90 -17.24 2.02
C VAL A 90 15.48 -17.11 2.56
N ALA A 91 14.55 -16.53 1.78
CA ALA A 91 13.14 -16.43 2.17
C ALA A 91 12.45 -17.81 2.30
N ASN A 92 12.76 -18.75 1.41
CA ASN A 92 12.32 -20.14 1.51
C ASN A 92 12.84 -20.76 2.81
N ARG A 93 14.12 -20.52 3.14
CA ARG A 93 14.71 -21.03 4.37
C ARG A 93 14.09 -20.42 5.63
N LEU A 94 13.73 -19.14 5.62
CA LEU A 94 12.96 -18.50 6.70
C LEU A 94 11.68 -19.29 7.00
N MET A 95 10.95 -19.69 5.96
CA MET A 95 9.72 -20.48 6.08
C MET A 95 9.97 -21.92 6.53
N LEU A 96 10.99 -22.58 6.01
CA LEU A 96 11.28 -23.99 6.32
C LEU A 96 11.80 -24.18 7.76
N ALA A 97 12.49 -23.18 8.30
CA ALA A 97 13.09 -23.25 9.63
C ALA A 97 12.11 -22.95 10.78
N ARG A 98 10.90 -22.48 10.49
CA ARG A 98 9.98 -21.88 11.47
C ARG A 98 8.54 -22.33 11.26
N THR A 99 7.72 -22.15 12.29
CA THR A 99 6.25 -22.23 12.14
C THR A 99 5.71 -20.99 11.43
N ASN A 100 4.51 -21.07 10.83
CA ASN A 100 3.90 -19.94 10.12
C ASN A 100 3.86 -18.65 10.96
N SER A 101 3.45 -18.73 12.23
CA SER A 101 3.42 -17.57 13.14
C SER A 101 4.82 -17.01 13.43
N GLN A 102 5.82 -17.87 13.69
CA GLN A 102 7.19 -17.41 13.90
C GLN A 102 7.79 -16.77 12.64
N THR A 103 7.44 -17.28 11.46
CA THR A 103 7.88 -16.68 10.19
C THR A 103 7.23 -15.31 9.99
N GLN A 104 5.94 -15.17 10.30
CA GLN A 104 5.25 -13.89 10.20
C GLN A 104 5.90 -12.85 11.10
N GLU A 105 6.14 -13.17 12.38
CA GLU A 105 6.83 -12.28 13.31
C GLU A 105 8.25 -11.90 12.85
N ALA A 106 8.99 -12.87 12.29
CA ALA A 106 10.33 -12.62 11.74
C ALA A 106 10.27 -11.67 10.53
N ALA A 107 9.32 -11.88 9.62
CA ALA A 107 9.11 -11.01 8.47
C ALA A 107 8.71 -9.59 8.89
N VAL A 108 7.87 -9.43 9.93
CA VAL A 108 7.55 -8.10 10.50
C VAL A 108 8.81 -7.42 11.06
N ARG A 109 9.68 -8.16 11.78
CA ARG A 109 10.97 -7.61 12.26
C ARG A 109 11.87 -7.17 11.11
N ILE A 110 11.96 -7.97 10.05
CA ILE A 110 12.70 -7.63 8.83
C ILE A 110 12.15 -6.34 8.22
N LEU A 111 10.83 -6.24 8.01
CA LEU A 111 10.19 -5.03 7.48
C LEU A 111 10.48 -3.79 8.32
N ARG A 112 10.41 -3.92 9.66
CA ARG A 112 10.76 -2.82 10.56
C ARG A 112 12.23 -2.41 10.46
N SER A 113 13.13 -3.37 10.29
CA SER A 113 14.57 -3.12 10.20
C SER A 113 14.98 -2.34 8.94
N LEU A 114 14.11 -2.30 7.92
CA LEU A 114 14.32 -1.50 6.71
C LEU A 114 14.21 0.01 6.98
N PHE A 115 13.61 0.42 8.09
CA PHE A 115 13.36 1.81 8.42
C PHE A 115 14.02 2.21 9.74
N PRO A 116 14.57 3.44 9.85
CA PRO A 116 14.99 3.98 11.14
C PRO A 116 13.80 4.03 12.11
N PRO A 117 13.94 3.60 13.39
CA PRO A 117 12.81 3.52 14.33
C PRO A 117 12.04 4.84 14.51
N LEU A 118 12.77 5.97 14.56
CA LEU A 118 12.18 7.30 14.70
C LEU A 118 11.29 7.68 13.50
N LEU A 119 11.63 7.22 12.30
CA LEU A 119 10.87 7.53 11.09
C LEU A 119 9.48 6.90 11.13
N LEU A 120 9.39 5.63 11.54
CA LEU A 120 8.11 4.91 11.65
C LEU A 120 7.18 5.57 12.68
N GLU A 121 7.73 5.89 13.86
CA GLU A 121 6.96 6.57 14.92
C GLU A 121 6.48 7.96 14.47
N LEU A 122 7.36 8.74 13.82
CA LEU A 122 7.02 10.07 13.33
C LEU A 122 5.95 10.01 12.24
N TYR A 123 6.08 9.07 11.29
CA TYR A 123 5.10 8.85 10.23
C TYR A 123 3.72 8.51 10.82
N LYS A 124 3.67 7.57 11.77
CA LYS A 124 2.43 7.13 12.41
C LYS A 124 1.76 8.26 13.21
N ILE A 125 2.53 9.14 13.84
CA ILE A 125 1.99 10.24 14.67
C ILE A 125 1.58 11.45 13.80
N LEU A 126 2.40 11.82 12.82
CA LEU A 126 2.21 13.05 12.06
C LEU A 126 1.42 12.86 10.77
N ILE A 127 1.66 11.77 10.03
CA ILE A 127 1.13 11.60 8.66
C ILE A 127 -0.12 10.73 8.66
N ALA A 128 -0.11 9.59 9.36
CA ALA A 128 -1.23 8.64 9.37
C ALA A 128 -2.58 9.27 9.80
N PRO A 129 -2.65 10.24 10.73
CA PRO A 129 -3.93 10.86 11.11
C PRO A 129 -4.45 11.91 10.10
N ILE A 130 -3.60 12.41 9.19
CA ILE A 130 -3.98 13.52 8.29
C ILE A 130 -5.03 13.04 7.29
N ALA A 131 -6.04 13.89 7.05
CA ALA A 131 -7.13 13.62 6.10
C ALA A 131 -7.80 12.24 6.34
N GLN A 132 -7.92 11.83 7.61
CA GLN A 132 -8.46 10.52 8.02
C GLN A 132 -7.67 9.34 7.41
N GLY A 133 -6.35 9.48 7.24
CA GLY A 133 -5.46 8.46 6.69
C GLY A 133 -5.42 8.37 5.17
N LYS A 134 -6.21 9.17 4.44
CA LYS A 134 -6.21 9.16 2.97
C LYS A 134 -4.90 9.67 2.38
N LEU A 135 -4.32 10.71 2.98
CA LEU A 135 -3.03 11.26 2.57
C LEU A 135 -1.92 10.21 2.74
N ALA A 136 -1.89 9.59 3.92
CA ALA A 136 -0.94 8.54 4.25
C ALA A 136 -1.04 7.37 3.27
N ALA A 137 -2.25 6.87 3.01
CA ALA A 137 -2.53 5.79 2.06
C ALA A 137 -2.06 6.11 0.62
N LEU A 138 -2.29 7.34 0.14
CA LEU A 138 -1.81 7.76 -1.19
C LEU A 138 -0.28 7.81 -1.24
N MET A 139 0.38 8.38 -0.23
CA MET A 139 1.84 8.45 -0.20
C MET A 139 2.46 7.06 -0.20
N VAL A 140 1.99 6.14 0.64
CA VAL A 140 2.54 4.78 0.67
C VAL A 140 2.24 3.99 -0.60
N ALA A 141 1.09 4.22 -1.25
CA ALA A 141 0.80 3.60 -2.55
C ALA A 141 1.81 4.05 -3.61
N ARG A 142 2.10 5.35 -3.68
CA ARG A 142 3.08 5.91 -4.62
C ARG A 142 4.49 5.40 -4.33
N VAL A 143 4.94 5.51 -3.08
CA VAL A 143 6.27 5.05 -2.66
C VAL A 143 6.43 3.55 -2.93
N THR A 144 5.46 2.72 -2.54
CA THR A 144 5.49 1.27 -2.79
C THR A 144 5.62 0.96 -4.28
N ALA A 145 4.83 1.63 -5.13
CA ALA A 145 4.89 1.41 -6.58
C ALA A 145 6.21 1.87 -7.21
N LEU A 146 6.94 2.79 -6.60
CA LEU A 146 8.25 3.24 -7.09
C LEU A 146 9.39 2.37 -6.55
N SER A 147 9.42 2.11 -5.24
CA SER A 147 10.54 1.44 -4.56
C SER A 147 10.52 -0.08 -4.71
N CYS A 148 9.33 -0.69 -4.80
CA CYS A 148 9.21 -2.15 -4.71
C CYS A 148 9.12 -2.85 -6.07
N GLN A 149 9.36 -2.16 -7.19
CA GLN A 149 9.32 -2.77 -8.53
C GLN A 149 10.42 -3.82 -8.73
N TRP A 150 11.59 -3.62 -8.13
CA TRP A 150 12.65 -4.61 -8.18
C TRP A 150 12.25 -5.94 -7.48
N LEU A 151 11.50 -5.84 -6.37
CA LEU A 151 11.06 -6.97 -5.58
C LEU A 151 9.85 -7.68 -6.21
N MET A 152 8.85 -6.91 -6.62
CA MET A 152 7.53 -7.40 -7.01
C MET A 152 7.31 -7.43 -8.53
N GLY A 153 8.08 -6.67 -9.32
CA GLY A 153 7.86 -6.52 -10.76
C GLY A 153 7.07 -5.24 -11.11
N SER A 154 6.46 -5.22 -12.30
CA SER A 154 5.71 -4.06 -12.82
C SER A 154 4.56 -3.68 -11.87
N CYS A 155 4.61 -2.44 -11.35
CA CYS A 155 3.64 -1.90 -10.41
C CYS A 155 2.95 -0.67 -10.99
N THR A 156 1.62 -0.62 -10.90
CA THR A 156 0.82 0.54 -11.32
C THR A 156 -0.04 1.03 -10.17
N VAL A 157 -0.11 2.35 -9.98
CA VAL A 157 -0.97 2.94 -8.95
C VAL A 157 -2.38 3.07 -9.50
N ASN A 158 -3.36 2.58 -8.76
CA ASN A 158 -4.77 2.56 -9.17
C ASN A 158 -5.69 3.00 -8.03
N SER A 159 -6.92 3.36 -8.39
CA SER A 159 -7.97 3.62 -7.40
C SER A 159 -8.66 2.32 -7.02
N VAL A 160 -8.94 2.13 -5.72
CA VAL A 160 -9.50 0.90 -5.16
C VAL A 160 -10.79 1.18 -4.36
N ASP A 161 -11.63 0.17 -4.22
CA ASP A 161 -12.88 0.18 -3.43
C ASP A 161 -13.82 1.37 -3.72
N GLY A 162 -13.89 1.80 -4.98
CA GLY A 162 -14.76 2.88 -5.44
C GLY A 162 -14.31 4.29 -5.03
N SER A 163 -13.12 4.43 -4.43
CA SER A 163 -12.48 5.72 -4.17
C SER A 163 -12.07 6.41 -5.47
N SER A 164 -12.13 7.74 -5.52
CA SER A 164 -11.50 8.51 -6.60
C SER A 164 -9.97 8.57 -6.42
N LEU A 165 -9.48 8.40 -5.19
CA LEU A 165 -8.07 8.59 -4.84
C LEU A 165 -7.24 7.34 -5.15
N PRO A 166 -6.08 7.46 -5.83
CA PRO A 166 -5.24 6.35 -6.23
C PRO A 166 -4.42 5.81 -5.04
N THR A 167 -5.09 5.00 -4.22
CA THR A 167 -4.59 4.42 -2.95
C THR A 167 -4.29 2.93 -3.07
N GLY A 168 -4.37 2.38 -4.28
CA GLY A 168 -4.02 1.00 -4.58
C GLY A 168 -2.72 0.90 -5.37
N VAL A 169 -2.09 -0.26 -5.27
CA VAL A 169 -0.99 -0.67 -6.16
C VAL A 169 -1.33 -2.02 -6.75
N PHE A 170 -1.41 -2.08 -8.06
CA PHE A 170 -1.58 -3.32 -8.81
C PHE A 170 -0.24 -3.80 -9.34
N VAL A 171 0.16 -4.99 -8.91
CA VAL A 171 1.33 -5.71 -9.43
C VAL A 171 0.84 -6.67 -10.49
N GLU A 172 1.24 -6.43 -11.75
CA GLU A 172 0.74 -7.20 -12.89
C GLU A 172 1.15 -8.67 -12.83
N ARG A 173 2.39 -8.91 -12.37
CA ARG A 173 2.96 -10.25 -12.19
C ARG A 173 4.02 -10.20 -11.08
N CYS A 174 3.65 -10.70 -9.90
CA CYS A 174 4.47 -10.66 -8.71
C CYS A 174 5.66 -11.61 -8.82
N LYS A 175 6.85 -11.06 -9.05
CA LYS A 175 8.09 -11.83 -9.18
C LYS A 175 8.36 -12.71 -7.96
N TYR A 176 8.05 -12.23 -6.76
CA TYR A 176 8.28 -12.98 -5.53
C TYR A 176 7.40 -14.24 -5.44
N LEU A 177 6.12 -14.10 -5.81
CA LEU A 177 5.20 -15.23 -5.87
C LEU A 177 5.55 -16.18 -7.03
N GLU A 178 5.92 -15.64 -8.19
CA GLU A 178 6.30 -16.41 -9.37
C GLU A 178 7.57 -17.26 -9.15
N GLU A 179 8.57 -16.72 -8.45
CA GLU A 179 9.81 -17.45 -8.18
C GLU A 179 9.67 -18.44 -7.02
N SER A 180 8.97 -18.06 -5.95
CA SER A 180 8.72 -18.97 -4.81
C SER A 180 7.75 -20.10 -5.17
N LYS A 181 6.84 -19.86 -6.13
CA LYS A 181 5.83 -20.82 -6.61
C LYS A 181 5.00 -21.43 -5.50
N CYS A 182 4.86 -20.74 -4.37
CA CYS A 182 4.24 -21.32 -3.18
C CYS A 182 3.36 -20.32 -2.43
N VAL A 183 2.07 -20.66 -2.32
CA VAL A 183 1.07 -19.90 -1.56
C VAL A 183 1.52 -19.71 -0.11
N GLY A 184 2.05 -20.76 0.53
CA GLY A 184 2.50 -20.69 1.93
C GLY A 184 3.61 -19.66 2.14
N ILE A 185 4.54 -19.52 1.19
CA ILE A 185 5.61 -18.52 1.27
C ILE A 185 5.01 -17.13 1.08
N CYS A 186 4.24 -16.90 0.01
CA CYS A 186 3.60 -15.61 -0.25
C CYS A 186 2.74 -15.12 0.94
N ILE A 187 1.90 -16.00 1.51
CA ILE A 187 1.01 -15.63 2.61
C ILE A 187 1.79 -15.27 3.89
N ASN A 188 2.77 -16.09 4.26
CA ASN A 188 3.42 -15.97 5.57
C ASN A 188 4.67 -15.09 5.59
N THR A 189 5.26 -14.76 4.45
CA THR A 189 6.44 -13.88 4.36
C THR A 189 6.14 -12.52 3.75
N CYS A 190 5.10 -12.42 2.92
CA CYS A 190 4.75 -11.19 2.22
C CYS A 190 3.41 -10.65 2.72
N LYS A 191 2.28 -11.35 2.47
CA LYS A 191 0.94 -10.81 2.74
C LYS A 191 0.71 -10.46 4.21
N LEU A 192 0.69 -11.45 5.10
CA LEU A 192 0.32 -11.23 6.50
C LEU A 192 1.29 -10.28 7.21
N PRO A 193 2.63 -10.45 7.06
CA PRO A 193 3.58 -9.53 7.68
C PRO A 193 3.48 -8.10 7.17
N THR A 194 3.25 -7.90 5.87
CA THR A 194 3.14 -6.56 5.31
C THR A 194 1.86 -5.87 5.78
N GLN A 195 0.73 -6.58 5.84
CA GLN A 195 -0.51 -6.02 6.40
C GLN A 195 -0.36 -5.64 7.88
N GLU A 196 0.29 -6.50 8.69
CA GLU A 196 0.59 -6.21 10.09
C GLU A 196 1.53 -5.00 10.22
N PHE A 197 2.61 -4.97 9.43
CA PHE A 197 3.56 -3.86 9.43
C PHE A 197 2.87 -2.51 9.17
N PHE A 198 2.06 -2.44 8.11
CA PHE A 198 1.38 -1.20 7.75
C PHE A 198 0.34 -0.79 8.81
N MET A 199 -0.40 -1.75 9.38
CA MET A 199 -1.39 -1.48 10.41
C MET A 199 -0.73 -1.01 11.73
N ASP A 200 0.23 -1.79 12.24
CA ASP A 200 0.75 -1.60 13.60
C ASP A 200 1.90 -0.60 13.68
N TYR A 201 2.68 -0.44 12.61
CA TYR A 201 3.87 0.43 12.62
C TYR A 201 3.71 1.68 11.76
N MET A 202 3.05 1.60 10.60
CA MET A 202 2.79 2.77 9.76
C MET A 202 1.46 3.47 10.10
N GLY A 203 0.54 2.79 10.79
CA GLY A 203 -0.79 3.32 11.11
C GLY A 203 -1.72 3.43 9.89
N VAL A 204 -1.43 2.71 8.81
CA VAL A 204 -2.22 2.70 7.57
C VAL A 204 -2.75 1.28 7.36
N PRO A 205 -4.07 1.05 7.39
CA PRO A 205 -4.63 -0.26 7.04
C PRO A 205 -4.21 -0.67 5.63
N LEU A 206 -3.91 -1.95 5.43
CA LEU A 206 -3.60 -2.50 4.12
C LEU A 206 -4.32 -3.83 3.96
N LEU A 207 -5.02 -3.99 2.84
CA LEU A 207 -5.50 -5.28 2.35
C LEU A 207 -4.70 -5.67 1.10
N MET A 208 -4.15 -6.88 1.10
CA MET A 208 -3.45 -7.46 -0.05
C MET A 208 -4.24 -8.64 -0.62
N GLU A 209 -4.43 -8.67 -1.93
CA GLU A 209 -5.18 -9.69 -2.65
C GLU A 209 -4.29 -10.32 -3.74
N PRO A 210 -3.48 -11.33 -3.40
CA PRO A 210 -2.72 -12.08 -4.39
C PRO A 210 -3.64 -12.98 -5.22
N ASN A 211 -3.35 -13.09 -6.51
CA ASN A 211 -3.97 -14.05 -7.42
C ASN A 211 -2.95 -15.15 -7.76
N PHE A 212 -3.23 -16.37 -7.30
CA PHE A 212 -2.32 -17.49 -7.45
C PHE A 212 -2.38 -18.16 -8.85
N ASN A 213 -3.29 -17.73 -9.72
CA ASN A 213 -3.42 -18.28 -11.08
C ASN A 213 -2.55 -17.52 -12.10
N ASP A 214 -2.55 -16.19 -12.03
CA ASP A 214 -1.80 -15.30 -12.95
C ASP A 214 -0.60 -14.61 -12.30
N TYR A 215 -0.40 -14.85 -11.00
CA TYR A 215 0.64 -14.26 -10.16
C TYR A 215 0.50 -12.76 -9.91
N SER A 216 -0.62 -12.12 -10.28
CA SER A 216 -0.87 -10.72 -9.94
C SER A 216 -1.12 -10.50 -8.44
N CYS A 217 -0.99 -9.27 -7.96
CA CYS A 217 -1.29 -8.92 -6.56
C CYS A 217 -1.82 -7.48 -6.46
N GLN A 218 -2.97 -7.30 -5.82
CA GLN A 218 -3.53 -5.98 -5.54
C GLN A 218 -3.27 -5.57 -4.09
N PHE A 219 -2.66 -4.42 -3.89
CA PHE A 219 -2.54 -3.74 -2.60
C PHE A 219 -3.62 -2.67 -2.51
N LYS A 220 -4.28 -2.58 -1.36
CA LYS A 220 -5.33 -1.59 -1.08
C LYS A 220 -5.00 -0.87 0.23
N PHE A 221 -4.34 0.28 0.14
CA PHE A 221 -4.01 1.07 1.31
C PHE A 221 -5.22 1.86 1.81
N GLY A 222 -5.34 2.02 3.13
CA GLY A 222 -6.51 2.56 3.80
C GLY A 222 -7.67 1.57 3.95
N VAL A 223 -7.50 0.32 3.52
CA VAL A 223 -8.55 -0.72 3.58
C VAL A 223 -8.19 -1.76 4.65
N LEU A 224 -9.13 -2.05 5.54
CA LEU A 224 -8.95 -3.07 6.57
C LEU A 224 -9.10 -4.48 5.98
N PRO A 225 -8.19 -5.41 6.30
CA PRO A 225 -8.38 -6.81 5.96
C PRO A 225 -9.70 -7.38 6.51
N PRO A 226 -10.38 -8.26 5.75
CA PRO A 226 -11.59 -8.92 6.24
C PRO A 226 -11.25 -9.90 7.38
N GLN A 227 -12.19 -10.10 8.32
CA GLN A 227 -12.02 -11.10 9.39
C GLN A 227 -11.84 -12.54 8.86
N GLN A 228 -12.43 -12.83 7.70
CA GLN A 228 -12.28 -14.11 7.02
C GLN A 228 -11.68 -13.88 5.64
N ASP A 229 -10.39 -14.16 5.53
CA ASP A 229 -9.66 -14.02 4.28
C ASP A 229 -9.69 -15.34 3.49
N ALA A 230 -10.30 -15.30 2.30
CA ALA A 230 -10.43 -16.48 1.43
C ALA A 230 -9.07 -16.99 0.94
N THR A 231 -8.08 -16.11 0.77
CA THR A 231 -6.73 -16.48 0.31
C THR A 231 -5.99 -17.34 1.34
N LEU A 232 -6.40 -17.31 2.61
CA LEU A 232 -5.90 -18.18 3.69
C LEU A 232 -6.53 -19.58 3.68
N LYS A 233 -7.23 -19.95 2.61
CA LYS A 233 -7.81 -21.28 2.41
C LYS A 233 -7.26 -21.98 1.16
N GLU A 234 -6.40 -21.30 0.41
CA GLU A 234 -5.85 -21.78 -0.85
C GLU A 234 -4.73 -22.81 -0.60
N PRO A 235 -4.80 -24.00 -1.23
CA PRO A 235 -3.76 -25.01 -1.08
C PRO A 235 -2.44 -24.55 -1.72
N CYS A 236 -1.34 -25.22 -1.38
CA CYS A 236 -0.08 -24.99 -2.10
C CYS A 236 -0.27 -25.25 -3.60
N LEU A 237 0.35 -24.40 -4.44
CA LEU A 237 0.50 -24.67 -5.87
C LEU A 237 1.17 -26.03 -6.09
N GLU A 238 0.77 -26.75 -7.14
CA GLU A 238 1.35 -28.06 -7.46
C GLU A 238 2.85 -27.99 -7.71
N VAL A 239 3.31 -26.86 -8.24
CA VAL A 239 4.71 -26.56 -8.54
C VAL A 239 5.49 -26.01 -7.34
N CYS A 240 4.89 -25.92 -6.14
CA CYS A 240 5.61 -25.46 -4.95
C CYS A 240 6.77 -26.43 -4.62
N PRO A 241 8.03 -25.96 -4.62
CA PRO A 241 9.20 -26.82 -4.37
C PRO A 241 9.18 -27.48 -2.99
N HIS A 242 8.44 -26.89 -2.05
CA HIS A 242 8.40 -27.28 -0.65
C HIS A 242 6.99 -27.66 -0.18
N LYS A 243 6.16 -28.19 -1.09
CA LYS A 243 4.74 -28.54 -0.80
C LYS A 243 4.57 -29.50 0.37
N ASN A 244 5.58 -30.31 0.69
CA ASN A 244 5.53 -31.30 1.77
C ASN A 244 6.06 -30.75 3.11
N GLU A 245 6.97 -29.78 3.06
CA GLU A 245 7.59 -29.18 4.24
C GLU A 245 6.85 -27.92 4.72
N ILE A 246 6.28 -27.14 3.79
CA ILE A 246 5.58 -25.89 4.10
C ILE A 246 4.09 -26.15 4.30
N LYS A 247 3.59 -25.72 5.46
CA LYS A 247 2.15 -25.72 5.75
C LYS A 247 1.48 -24.54 5.06
N CYS A 248 0.99 -24.75 3.84
CA CYS A 248 0.09 -23.79 3.22
C CYS A 248 -1.22 -23.68 4.02
N PRO A 249 -1.89 -22.52 3.95
CA PRO A 249 -3.19 -22.33 4.59
C PRO A 249 -4.20 -23.35 4.05
N LYS A 250 -4.55 -24.34 4.89
CA LYS A 250 -5.25 -25.61 4.56
C LYS A 250 -4.45 -26.59 3.70
N ALA A 251 -3.73 -27.46 4.40
CA ALA A 251 -3.81 -28.90 4.15
C ALA A 251 -4.82 -29.50 5.15
#